data_AF-A0A3S3V135-F1
#
_entry.id   AF-A0A3S3V135-F1
#
_cell.length_a   1.000
_cell.length_b   1.000
_cell.length_c   1.000
_cell.angle_alpha   90.00
_cell.angle_beta   90.00
_cell.angle_gamma   90.00
#
_symmetry.space_group_name_H-M   'P 1'
#
loop_
_entity.id
_entity.type
_entity.pdbx_description
1 polymer ?
#
loop_
_entity_poly.entity_id
_entity_poly.type
_entity_poly.pdbx_seq_one_letter_code
_entity_poly.pdbx_strand_id
1 'polypeptide(L)'
;MDTGLTTISEAAIEKHRATAQSFITRIVVLEDPARESGTALAGTNRRFVSTVSVGSVRRTREVELSKTVAAVHPDDQLLTIPQHTLLFRARRGLAIALAISDVFAEGSDLESLQAKNARAPLEGDEAATFKKLLSASAYISAFSLASYLFQLIDSDGEAPNDIAEPDFLFDTQQDAVKSIIAGLDKAIAGSKDDADLMTRARAFARVAIDGLLARKGRFDGIGPFENAHIRIDVDDFTLDGVDV
;
A
#
# COMPACT_ATOMS: atom_id res chain seq x y z
N MET A 1 24.08 -4.26 -21.20
CA MET A 1 22.74 -3.84 -21.63
C MET A 1 22.45 -2.61 -20.83
N ASP A 2 22.34 -1.44 -21.46
CA ASP A 2 21.80 -0.26 -20.77
C ASP A 2 20.41 -0.64 -20.26
N THR A 3 20.24 -0.71 -18.95
CA THR A 3 18.93 -0.86 -18.33
C THR A 3 18.18 0.45 -18.59
N GLY A 4 17.40 0.46 -19.68
CA GLY A 4 16.70 1.64 -20.14
C GLY A 4 15.78 2.20 -19.05
N LEU A 5 15.84 3.52 -18.85
CA LEU A 5 14.92 4.25 -17.98
C LEU A 5 13.47 3.95 -18.40
N THR A 6 12.70 3.34 -17.50
CA THR A 6 11.28 3.09 -17.69
C THR A 6 10.52 4.37 -17.35
N THR A 7 10.08 5.07 -18.39
CA THR A 7 9.30 6.30 -18.23
C THR A 7 7.81 5.96 -18.17
N ILE A 8 7.11 6.49 -17.18
CA ILE A 8 5.66 6.33 -17.04
C ILE A 8 5.01 7.64 -17.44
N SER A 9 4.16 7.60 -18.46
CA SER A 9 3.49 8.80 -18.95
C SER A 9 2.47 9.32 -17.93
N GLU A 10 2.31 10.65 -17.86
CA GLU A 10 1.25 11.27 -17.04
C GLU A 10 -0.15 10.79 -17.43
N ALA A 11 -0.39 10.46 -18.69
CA ALA A 11 -1.66 9.89 -19.14
C ALA A 11 -1.94 8.51 -18.52
N ALA A 12 -0.90 7.67 -18.36
CA ALA A 12 -1.01 6.37 -17.70
C ALA A 12 -1.32 6.52 -16.20
N ILE A 13 -0.77 7.55 -15.54
CA ILE A 13 -1.06 7.85 -14.14
C ILE A 13 -2.48 8.41 -14.00
N GLU A 14 -2.88 9.37 -14.84
CA GLU A 14 -4.19 10.05 -14.76
C GLU A 14 -5.36 9.07 -14.97
N LYS A 15 -5.17 8.00 -15.77
CA LYS A 15 -6.12 6.88 -15.91
C LYS A 15 -6.56 6.32 -14.55
N HIS A 16 -5.68 6.30 -13.56
CA HIS A 16 -5.94 5.74 -12.23
C HIS A 16 -6.49 6.74 -11.21
N ARG A 17 -6.64 8.02 -11.58
CA ARG A 17 -7.03 9.10 -10.65
C ARG A 17 -8.36 8.84 -9.94
N ALA A 18 -9.38 8.37 -10.66
CA ALA A 18 -10.69 8.11 -10.08
C ALA A 18 -10.63 6.97 -9.05
N THR A 19 -9.92 5.89 -9.38
CA THR A 19 -9.68 4.76 -8.48
C THR A 19 -8.90 5.21 -7.24
N ALA A 20 -7.80 5.93 -7.42
CA ALA A 20 -6.99 6.46 -6.32
C ALA A 20 -7.79 7.40 -5.41
N GLN A 21 -8.64 8.27 -5.99
CA GLN A 21 -9.54 9.15 -5.23
C GLN A 21 -10.52 8.33 -4.39
N SER A 22 -11.09 7.27 -4.94
CA SER A 22 -11.99 6.40 -4.18
C SER A 22 -11.29 5.78 -2.97
N PHE A 23 -10.01 5.42 -3.12
CA PHE A 23 -9.28 4.73 -2.06
C PHE A 23 -8.95 5.59 -0.85
N ILE A 24 -8.69 6.88 -1.05
CA ILE A 24 -8.51 7.82 0.07
C ILE A 24 -9.84 8.31 0.68
N THR A 25 -10.95 8.13 -0.05
CA THR A 25 -12.28 8.56 0.41
C THR A 25 -12.92 7.48 1.26
N ARG A 26 -13.00 6.25 0.73
CA ARG A 26 -13.58 5.09 1.41
C ARG A 26 -13.15 3.78 0.76
N ILE A 27 -12.62 2.86 1.55
CA ILE A 27 -12.39 1.46 1.15
C ILE A 27 -12.91 0.51 2.20
N VAL A 28 -13.18 -0.72 1.78
CA VAL A 28 -13.42 -1.85 2.68
C VAL A 28 -12.25 -2.79 2.54
N VAL A 29 -11.62 -3.14 3.67
CA VAL A 29 -10.50 -4.09 3.74
C VAL A 29 -10.87 -5.27 4.62
N LEU A 30 -10.23 -6.41 4.36
CA LEU A 30 -10.30 -7.59 5.20
C LEU A 30 -9.06 -7.61 6.10
N GLU A 31 -9.26 -7.64 7.41
CA GLU A 31 -8.16 -7.67 8.38
C GLU A 31 -8.22 -8.97 9.21
N ASP A 32 -7.05 -9.52 9.52
CA ASP A 32 -6.93 -10.68 10.41
C ASP A 32 -7.01 -10.24 11.88
N PRO A 33 -8.04 -10.66 12.65
CA PRO A 33 -8.20 -10.27 14.05
C PRO A 33 -7.09 -10.80 14.96
N ALA A 34 -6.27 -11.76 14.50
CA ALA A 34 -5.20 -12.36 15.30
C ALA A 34 -4.15 -11.34 15.81
N ARG A 35 -4.04 -10.16 15.17
CA ARG A 35 -3.13 -9.08 15.59
C ARG A 35 -3.67 -8.23 16.75
N GLU A 36 -4.97 -8.26 17.01
CA GLU A 36 -5.63 -7.53 18.11
C GLU A 36 -6.27 -8.51 19.10
N SER A 37 -5.48 -9.06 20.02
CA SER A 37 -6.06 -9.67 21.22
C SER A 37 -6.55 -8.55 22.16
N GLY A 38 -7.79 -8.11 21.94
CA GLY A 38 -8.41 -6.97 22.62
C GLY A 38 -8.81 -7.15 24.10
N THR A 39 -8.36 -8.19 24.79
CA THR A 39 -8.64 -8.38 26.22
C THR A 39 -7.36 -8.60 27.01
N ALA A 40 -6.90 -7.53 27.68
CA ALA A 40 -5.98 -7.68 28.80
C ALA A 40 -6.68 -8.47 29.91
N LEU A 41 -5.99 -9.42 30.56
CA LEU A 41 -6.50 -10.01 31.80
C LEU A 41 -6.66 -8.89 32.82
N ALA A 42 -7.87 -8.66 33.32
CA ALA A 42 -8.09 -7.71 34.40
C ALA A 42 -7.12 -7.99 35.56
N GLY A 43 -6.31 -7.00 35.91
CA GLY A 43 -5.36 -7.08 37.03
C GLY A 43 -4.03 -7.78 36.77
N THR A 44 -3.74 -8.27 35.55
CA THR A 44 -2.40 -8.77 35.21
C THR A 44 -2.00 -8.27 33.82
N ASN A 45 -0.76 -7.78 33.66
CA ASN A 45 -0.18 -7.39 32.37
C ASN A 45 0.06 -8.60 31.43
N ARG A 46 -0.81 -9.61 31.46
CA ARG A 46 -0.74 -10.83 30.68
C ARG A 46 -1.90 -10.88 29.69
N ARG A 47 -1.61 -11.33 28.46
CA ARG A 47 -2.59 -11.50 27.38
C ARG A 47 -3.29 -12.86 27.51
N PHE A 48 -4.60 -12.89 27.30
CA PHE A 48 -5.37 -14.15 27.21
C PHE A 48 -4.99 -14.86 25.91
N VAL A 49 -4.53 -16.10 26.01
CA VAL A 49 -4.37 -17.01 24.86
C VAL A 49 -5.63 -17.86 24.79
N SER A 50 -6.47 -17.64 23.78
CA SER A 50 -7.63 -18.49 23.53
C SER A 50 -7.15 -19.88 23.10
N THR A 51 -7.61 -20.93 23.79
CA THR A 51 -7.35 -22.34 23.44
C THR A 51 -8.33 -22.89 22.41
N VAL A 52 -9.30 -22.08 21.96
CA VAL A 52 -10.31 -22.49 20.99
C VAL A 52 -9.88 -22.00 19.62
N SER A 53 -9.59 -22.93 18.72
CA SER A 53 -9.33 -22.67 17.30
C SER A 53 -10.64 -22.26 16.61
N VAL A 54 -11.07 -21.03 16.82
CA VAL A 54 -11.93 -20.37 15.84
C VAL A 54 -11.04 -20.09 14.63
N GLY A 55 -11.31 -20.73 13.49
CA GLY A 55 -10.65 -20.34 12.24
C GLY A 55 -10.80 -18.82 12.11
N SER A 56 -9.71 -18.10 11.86
CA SER A 56 -9.70 -16.64 11.88
C SER A 56 -10.74 -16.10 10.90
N VAL A 57 -11.90 -15.68 11.41
CA VAL A 57 -12.90 -14.99 10.60
C VAL A 57 -12.33 -13.60 10.37
N ARG A 58 -11.75 -13.39 9.17
CA ARG A 58 -11.30 -12.07 8.74
C ARG A 58 -12.46 -11.09 8.88
N ARG A 59 -12.22 -9.97 9.56
CA ARG A 59 -13.23 -8.93 9.77
C ARG A 59 -13.11 -7.91 8.66
N THR A 60 -14.24 -7.49 8.10
CA THR A 60 -14.28 -6.32 7.20
C THR A 60 -14.21 -5.04 8.02
N ARG A 61 -13.29 -4.14 7.66
CA ARG A 61 -13.20 -2.78 8.22
C ARG A 61 -13.40 -1.76 7.10
N GLU A 62 -14.23 -0.76 7.37
CA GLU A 62 -14.33 0.44 6.53
C GLU A 62 -13.23 1.43 6.94
N VAL A 63 -12.52 1.95 5.95
CA VAL A 63 -11.40 2.89 6.11
C VAL A 63 -11.76 4.15 5.34
N GLU A 64 -11.68 5.31 6.00
CA GLU A 64 -11.97 6.62 5.43
C GLU A 64 -10.80 7.58 5.72
N LEU A 65 -9.66 7.37 5.05
CA LEU A 65 -8.40 8.10 5.30
C LEU A 65 -8.60 9.62 5.34
N SER A 66 -9.41 10.16 4.41
CA SER A 66 -9.72 11.60 4.35
C SER A 66 -10.36 12.12 5.63
N LYS A 67 -11.22 11.31 6.27
CA LYS A 67 -11.85 11.68 7.55
C LYS A 67 -10.86 11.59 8.70
N THR A 68 -10.02 10.56 8.72
CA THR A 68 -8.99 10.40 9.75
C THR A 68 -7.99 11.55 9.74
N VAL A 69 -7.57 12.00 8.54
CA VAL A 69 -6.71 13.17 8.38
C VAL A 69 -7.41 14.44 8.87
N ALA A 70 -8.66 14.68 8.47
CA ALA A 70 -9.42 15.86 8.89
C ALA A 70 -9.68 15.89 10.41
N ALA A 71 -9.76 14.72 11.06
CA ALA A 71 -10.04 14.59 12.48
C ALA A 71 -8.91 15.11 13.41
N VAL A 72 -7.72 15.43 12.86
CA VAL A 72 -6.65 16.11 13.63
C VAL A 72 -7.08 17.51 14.07
N HIS A 73 -7.86 18.20 13.24
CA HIS A 73 -8.39 19.54 13.51
C HIS A 73 -9.92 19.55 13.29
N PRO A 74 -10.72 18.93 14.19
CA PRO A 74 -12.15 18.73 13.97
C PRO A 74 -12.98 20.03 13.96
N ASP A 75 -12.42 21.10 14.52
CA ASP A 75 -13.06 22.42 14.60
C ASP A 75 -12.80 23.29 13.36
N ASP A 76 -11.88 22.89 12.46
CA ASP A 76 -11.60 23.59 11.21
C ASP A 76 -12.27 22.86 10.03
N GLN A 77 -12.97 23.62 9.18
CA GLN A 77 -13.59 23.08 7.97
C GLN A 77 -12.60 22.93 6.82
N LEU A 78 -11.51 23.68 6.85
CA LEU A 78 -10.47 23.62 5.84
C LEU A 78 -9.36 22.67 6.30
N LEU A 79 -8.81 21.92 5.35
CA LEU A 79 -7.60 21.15 5.61
C LEU A 79 -6.42 22.10 5.75
N THR A 80 -5.57 21.81 6.72
CA THR A 80 -4.27 22.44 6.82
C THR A 80 -3.38 22.01 5.64
N ILE A 81 -2.26 22.72 5.45
CA ILE A 81 -1.30 22.39 4.40
C ILE A 81 -0.75 20.96 4.57
N PRO A 82 -0.32 20.52 5.78
CA PRO A 82 0.12 19.14 5.99
C PRO A 82 -0.96 18.10 5.72
N GLN A 83 -2.19 18.31 6.20
CA GLN A 83 -3.32 17.41 5.95
C GLN A 83 -3.60 17.24 4.44
N HIS A 84 -3.69 18.36 3.72
CA HIS A 84 -3.88 18.33 2.26
C HIS A 84 -2.70 17.66 1.56
N THR A 85 -1.46 17.93 1.99
CA THR A 85 -0.26 17.33 1.43
C THR A 85 -0.28 15.81 1.58
N LEU A 86 -0.60 15.29 2.76
CA LEU A 86 -0.69 13.85 3.00
C LEU A 86 -1.74 13.18 2.08
N LEU A 87 -2.95 13.76 1.98
CA LEU A 87 -4.00 13.21 1.11
C LEU A 87 -3.63 13.31 -0.37
N PHE A 88 -3.02 14.41 -0.78
CA PHE A 88 -2.54 14.58 -2.14
C PHE A 88 -1.47 13.52 -2.49
N ARG A 89 -0.47 13.33 -1.62
CA ARG A 89 0.60 12.33 -1.81
C ARG A 89 0.06 10.90 -1.79
N ALA A 90 -0.86 10.57 -0.87
CA ALA A 90 -1.52 9.27 -0.86
C ALA A 90 -2.25 8.97 -2.16
N ARG A 91 -3.05 9.94 -2.66
CA ARG A 91 -3.78 9.78 -3.92
C ARG A 91 -2.85 9.71 -5.13
N ARG A 92 -1.82 10.57 -5.19
CA ARG A 92 -0.88 10.60 -6.32
C ARG A 92 -0.02 9.33 -6.34
N GLY A 93 0.49 8.91 -5.19
CA GLY A 93 1.24 7.67 -5.04
C GLY A 93 0.42 6.43 -5.41
N LEU A 94 -0.88 6.41 -5.06
CA LEU A 94 -1.79 5.33 -5.48
C LEU A 94 -1.90 5.23 -7.01
N ALA A 95 -2.08 6.36 -7.69
CA ALA A 95 -2.17 6.40 -9.15
C ALA A 95 -0.86 5.96 -9.81
N ILE A 96 0.28 6.41 -9.27
CA ILE A 96 1.62 6.02 -9.75
C ILE A 96 1.85 4.52 -9.54
N ALA A 97 1.56 3.99 -8.34
CA ALA A 97 1.74 2.58 -8.02
C ALA A 97 0.93 1.65 -8.94
N LEU A 98 -0.31 2.04 -9.25
CA LEU A 98 -1.14 1.30 -10.20
C LEU A 98 -0.61 1.40 -11.63
N ALA A 99 -0.13 2.58 -12.06
CA ALA A 99 0.50 2.74 -13.37
C ALA A 99 1.80 1.92 -13.51
N ILE A 100 2.64 1.85 -12.48
CA ILE A 100 3.82 0.98 -12.45
C ILE A 100 3.42 -0.48 -12.61
N SER A 101 2.33 -0.89 -11.94
CA SER A 101 1.83 -2.26 -12.04
C SER A 101 1.24 -2.60 -13.42
N ASP A 102 0.65 -1.62 -14.11
CA ASP A 102 0.22 -1.75 -15.52
C ASP A 102 1.43 -1.97 -16.43
N VAL A 103 2.50 -1.17 -16.28
CA VAL A 103 3.75 -1.33 -17.06
C VAL A 103 4.39 -2.71 -16.84
N PHE A 104 4.37 -3.21 -15.61
CA PHE A 104 4.82 -4.57 -15.32
C PHE A 104 3.93 -5.63 -16.02
N ALA A 105 2.62 -5.40 -16.07
CA ALA A 105 1.70 -6.33 -16.72
C ALA A 105 1.91 -6.37 -18.24
N GLU A 106 2.13 -5.21 -18.88
CA GLU A 106 2.47 -5.06 -20.31
C GLU A 106 3.84 -5.68 -20.64
N GLY A 107 4.81 -5.56 -19.72
CA GLY A 107 6.15 -6.13 -19.85
C GLY A 107 6.24 -7.63 -19.51
N SER A 108 5.12 -8.29 -19.21
CA SER A 108 5.07 -9.71 -18.84
C SER A 108 3.89 -10.42 -19.53
N ASP A 109 3.74 -11.73 -19.29
CA ASP A 109 2.58 -12.48 -19.80
C ASP A 109 1.27 -12.12 -19.06
N LEU A 110 1.33 -11.28 -18.02
CA LEU A 110 0.19 -10.98 -17.17
C LEU A 110 -0.94 -10.28 -17.93
N GLU A 111 -0.65 -9.30 -18.79
CA GLU A 111 -1.69 -8.60 -19.56
C GLU A 111 -2.48 -9.57 -20.44
N SER A 112 -1.76 -10.44 -21.17
CA SER A 112 -2.37 -11.47 -22.02
C SER A 112 -3.22 -12.46 -21.21
N LEU A 113 -2.70 -12.91 -20.07
CA LEU A 113 -3.44 -13.82 -19.18
C LEU A 113 -4.66 -13.13 -18.53
N GLN A 114 -4.59 -11.85 -18.16
CA GLN A 114 -5.73 -11.07 -17.69
C GLN A 114 -6.83 -11.00 -18.76
N ALA A 115 -6.46 -10.69 -20.00
CA ALA A 115 -7.39 -10.60 -21.12
C ALA A 115 -8.05 -11.95 -21.44
N LYS A 116 -7.30 -13.06 -21.35
CA LYS A 116 -7.86 -14.42 -21.48
C LYS A 116 -8.81 -14.75 -20.34
N ASN A 117 -8.39 -14.53 -19.09
CA ASN A 117 -9.19 -14.83 -17.89
C ASN A 117 -10.52 -14.05 -17.86
N ALA A 118 -10.55 -12.83 -18.41
CA ALA A 118 -11.76 -12.03 -18.54
C ALA A 118 -12.78 -12.63 -19.53
N ARG A 119 -12.34 -13.45 -20.49
CA ARG A 119 -13.21 -14.12 -21.48
C ARG A 119 -13.70 -15.47 -20.98
N ALA A 120 -12.79 -16.25 -20.38
CA ALA A 120 -13.08 -17.54 -19.78
C ALA A 120 -12.08 -17.83 -18.65
N PRO A 121 -12.49 -18.48 -17.54
CA PRO A 121 -11.58 -18.85 -16.47
C PRO A 121 -10.37 -19.62 -16.99
N LEU A 122 -9.17 -19.22 -16.59
CA LEU A 122 -7.95 -19.96 -16.89
C LEU A 122 -7.92 -21.29 -16.13
N GLU A 123 -7.30 -22.31 -16.72
CA GLU A 123 -7.11 -23.63 -16.11
C GLU A 123 -5.64 -24.07 -16.19
N GLY A 124 -5.27 -25.06 -15.40
CA GLY A 124 -3.93 -25.68 -15.42
C GLY A 124 -2.78 -24.69 -15.25
N ASP A 125 -1.76 -24.81 -16.10
CA ASP A 125 -0.51 -24.05 -16.01
C ASP A 125 -0.70 -22.54 -16.26
N GLU A 126 -1.66 -22.16 -17.11
CA GLU A 126 -1.98 -20.75 -17.36
C GLU A 126 -2.55 -20.10 -16.09
N ALA A 127 -3.43 -20.80 -15.35
CA ALA A 127 -3.98 -20.30 -14.09
C ALA A 127 -2.89 -20.16 -13.00
N ALA A 128 -1.97 -21.13 -12.93
CA ALA A 128 -0.85 -21.07 -11.99
C ALA A 128 0.08 -19.89 -12.29
N THR A 129 0.43 -19.69 -13.56
CA THR A 129 1.26 -18.58 -14.02
C THR A 129 0.59 -17.23 -13.80
N PHE A 130 -0.72 -17.14 -14.10
CA PHE A 130 -1.53 -15.94 -13.86
C PHE A 130 -1.51 -15.55 -12.37
N LYS A 131 -1.78 -16.49 -11.46
CA LYS A 131 -1.79 -16.22 -10.02
C LYS A 131 -0.42 -15.75 -9.51
N LYS A 132 0.66 -16.35 -10.03
CA LYS A 132 2.03 -15.96 -9.70
C LYS A 132 2.37 -14.53 -10.17
N LEU A 133 2.05 -14.19 -11.42
CA LEU A 133 2.30 -12.85 -11.94
C LEU A 133 1.40 -11.80 -11.30
N LEU A 134 0.16 -12.15 -10.97
CA LEU A 134 -0.77 -11.26 -10.29
C LEU A 134 -0.29 -10.90 -8.89
N SER A 135 0.20 -11.88 -8.11
CA SER A 135 0.75 -11.60 -6.78
C SER A 135 2.07 -10.82 -6.85
N ALA A 136 2.91 -11.05 -7.86
CA ALA A 136 4.11 -10.25 -8.12
C ALA A 136 3.76 -8.79 -8.45
N SER A 137 2.76 -8.56 -9.32
CA SER A 137 2.27 -7.22 -9.64
C SER A 137 1.66 -6.53 -8.41
N ALA A 138 0.96 -7.29 -7.55
CA ALA A 138 0.44 -6.79 -6.28
C ALA A 138 1.55 -6.33 -5.34
N TYR A 139 2.61 -7.12 -5.18
CA TYR A 139 3.80 -6.73 -4.43
C TYR A 139 4.43 -5.44 -4.97
N ILE A 140 4.62 -5.35 -6.29
CA ILE A 140 5.21 -4.18 -6.96
C ILE A 140 4.38 -2.93 -6.67
N SER A 141 3.04 -3.01 -6.74
CA SER A 141 2.17 -1.88 -6.45
C SER A 141 2.27 -1.41 -4.99
N ALA A 142 2.31 -2.33 -4.01
CA ALA A 142 2.47 -1.98 -2.60
C ALA A 142 3.85 -1.36 -2.33
N PHE A 143 4.91 -1.92 -2.89
CA PHE A 143 6.28 -1.41 -2.74
C PHE A 143 6.41 -0.02 -3.35
N SER A 144 5.88 0.18 -4.56
CA SER A 144 5.90 1.48 -5.23
C SER A 144 5.17 2.56 -4.42
N LEU A 145 4.00 2.23 -3.86
CA LEU A 145 3.25 3.17 -3.01
C LEU A 145 4.01 3.50 -1.72
N ALA A 146 4.53 2.49 -1.03
CA ALA A 146 5.26 2.69 0.22
C ALA A 146 6.53 3.53 -0.01
N SER A 147 7.29 3.24 -1.06
CA SER A 147 8.47 4.02 -1.47
C SER A 147 8.12 5.46 -1.83
N TYR A 148 7.05 5.67 -2.61
CA TYR A 148 6.58 7.02 -2.94
C TYR A 148 6.22 7.82 -1.68
N LEU A 149 5.45 7.23 -0.77
CA LEU A 149 5.08 7.89 0.48
C LEU A 149 6.30 8.20 1.35
N PHE A 150 7.24 7.26 1.46
CA PHE A 150 8.43 7.45 2.28
C PHE A 150 9.34 8.57 1.76
N GLN A 151 9.53 8.66 0.44
CA GLN A 151 10.38 9.66 -0.18
C GLN A 151 9.73 11.06 -0.20
N LEU A 152 8.40 11.16 -0.36
CA LEU A 152 7.70 12.43 -0.64
C LEU A 152 6.91 13.00 0.56
N ILE A 153 6.88 12.30 1.70
CA ILE A 153 6.37 12.83 2.97
C ILE A 153 7.55 13.34 3.79
N ASP A 154 7.60 14.65 3.99
CA ASP A 154 8.59 15.30 4.85
C ASP A 154 8.14 15.32 6.31
N SER A 155 9.06 14.98 7.21
CA SER A 155 8.85 15.07 8.65
C SER A 155 10.18 15.22 9.39
N ASP A 156 10.24 16.15 10.34
CA ASP A 156 11.44 16.41 11.16
C ASP A 156 11.37 15.77 12.56
N GLY A 157 10.28 15.07 12.86
CA GLY A 157 10.05 14.43 14.16
C GLY A 157 10.61 13.01 14.26
N GLU A 158 10.88 12.57 15.49
CA GLU A 158 11.33 11.20 15.78
C GLU A 158 10.20 10.18 15.58
N ALA A 159 10.51 9.07 14.91
CA ALA A 159 9.52 8.04 14.60
C ALA A 159 9.00 7.36 15.89
N PRO A 160 7.68 7.24 16.07
CA PRO A 160 7.12 6.57 17.24
C PRO A 160 7.27 5.04 17.11
N ASN A 161 7.46 4.38 18.26
CA ASN A 161 7.66 2.92 18.34
C ASN A 161 6.35 2.10 18.32
N ASP A 162 5.20 2.75 18.12
CA ASP A 162 3.86 2.13 18.15
C ASP A 162 3.29 1.84 16.75
N ILE A 163 4.04 2.13 15.69
CA ILE A 163 3.58 1.95 14.31
C ILE A 163 3.64 0.47 13.92
N ALA A 164 2.46 -0.07 13.61
CA ALA A 164 2.33 -1.45 13.15
C ALA A 164 2.56 -1.57 11.64
N GLU A 165 3.06 -2.72 11.23
CA GLU A 165 3.15 -3.12 9.83
C GLU A 165 1.75 -3.28 9.20
N PRO A 166 1.57 -2.95 7.90
CA PRO A 166 0.35 -3.26 7.16
C PRO A 166 -0.08 -4.73 7.27
N ASP A 167 -1.38 -4.98 7.21
CA ASP A 167 -1.92 -6.33 6.97
C ASP A 167 -1.99 -6.59 5.46
N PHE A 168 -0.85 -6.96 4.87
CA PHE A 168 -0.70 -7.05 3.42
C PHE A 168 -1.59 -8.15 2.80
N LEU A 169 -2.35 -7.78 1.77
CA LEU A 169 -3.11 -8.69 0.93
C LEU A 169 -2.61 -8.61 -0.53
N PHE A 170 -2.06 -9.70 -1.04
CA PHE A 170 -1.43 -9.74 -2.38
C PHE A 170 -2.27 -10.51 -3.41
N ASP A 171 -3.59 -10.50 -3.24
CA ASP A 171 -4.52 -11.16 -4.17
C ASP A 171 -4.65 -10.36 -5.47
N THR A 172 -4.65 -9.03 -5.38
CA THR A 172 -4.63 -8.09 -6.52
C THR A 172 -3.80 -6.85 -6.18
N GLN A 173 -3.44 -6.07 -7.20
CA GLN A 173 -2.78 -4.76 -7.03
C GLN A 173 -3.61 -3.82 -6.16
N GLN A 174 -4.93 -3.81 -6.36
CA GLN A 174 -5.82 -2.97 -5.57
C GLN A 174 -5.86 -3.40 -4.10
N ASP A 175 -5.88 -4.69 -3.82
CA ASP A 175 -5.87 -5.21 -2.45
C ASP A 175 -4.57 -4.85 -1.73
N ALA A 176 -3.44 -4.92 -2.43
CA ALA A 176 -2.14 -4.61 -1.87
C ALA A 176 -2.02 -3.13 -1.51
N VAL A 177 -2.43 -2.21 -2.40
CA VAL A 177 -2.41 -0.77 -2.08
C VAL A 177 -3.48 -0.39 -1.05
N LYS A 178 -4.64 -1.07 -1.01
CA LYS A 178 -5.65 -0.89 0.04
C LYS A 178 -5.11 -1.27 1.41
N SER A 179 -4.33 -2.35 1.52
CA SER A 179 -3.64 -2.73 2.77
C SER A 179 -2.69 -1.63 3.26
N ILE A 180 -1.97 -0.96 2.35
CA ILE A 180 -1.13 0.19 2.71
C ILE A 180 -1.99 1.36 3.22
N ILE A 181 -3.06 1.72 2.52
CA ILE A 181 -3.94 2.84 2.93
C ILE A 181 -4.62 2.54 4.28
N ALA A 182 -5.08 1.32 4.50
CA ALA A 182 -5.66 0.88 5.76
C ALA A 182 -4.67 0.92 6.92
N GLY A 183 -3.41 0.53 6.67
CA GLY A 183 -2.33 0.64 7.64
C GLY A 183 -1.95 2.10 7.93
N LEU A 184 -1.90 2.94 6.90
CA LEU A 184 -1.60 4.37 7.02
C LEU A 184 -2.65 5.06 7.89
N ASP A 185 -3.93 4.84 7.57
CA ASP A 185 -5.09 5.31 8.33
C ASP A 185 -4.97 4.96 9.82
N LYS A 186 -4.64 3.70 10.13
CA LYS A 186 -4.43 3.25 11.51
C LYS A 186 -3.21 3.89 12.17
N ALA A 187 -2.12 4.08 11.43
CA ALA A 187 -0.88 4.67 11.94
C ALA A 187 -1.03 6.14 12.33
N ILE A 188 -1.85 6.89 11.59
CA ILE A 188 -2.12 8.32 11.82
C ILE A 188 -3.34 8.57 12.73
N ALA A 189 -4.12 7.54 13.04
CA ALA A 189 -5.29 7.69 13.88
C ALA A 189 -4.89 8.20 15.28
N GLY A 190 -5.51 9.30 15.70
CA GLY A 190 -5.22 9.92 16.99
C GLY A 190 -3.94 10.79 17.02
N SER A 191 -3.40 11.16 15.85
CA SER A 191 -2.36 12.19 15.76
C SER A 191 -2.76 13.46 16.51
N LYS A 192 -1.82 14.01 17.28
CA LYS A 192 -2.07 15.15 18.17
C LYS A 192 -2.16 16.49 17.44
N ASP A 193 -1.37 16.60 16.38
CA ASP A 193 -1.23 17.79 15.53
C ASP A 193 -0.68 17.37 14.17
N ASP A 194 -0.53 18.33 13.27
CA ASP A 194 0.00 18.12 11.92
C ASP A 194 1.44 17.60 11.89
N ALA A 195 2.27 17.93 12.88
CA ALA A 195 3.64 17.45 12.93
C ALA A 195 3.68 15.96 13.26
N ASP A 196 2.92 15.53 14.28
CA ASP A 196 2.74 14.13 14.65
C ASP A 196 2.08 13.34 13.50
N LEU A 197 1.13 13.93 12.78
CA LEU A 197 0.51 13.35 11.57
C LEU A 197 1.57 12.98 10.52
N MET A 198 2.42 13.92 10.15
CA MET A 198 3.43 13.71 9.10
C MET A 198 4.53 12.74 9.55
N THR A 199 5.00 12.85 10.79
CA THR A 199 5.98 11.92 11.36
C THR A 199 5.45 10.48 11.40
N ARG A 200 4.20 10.27 11.85
CA ARG A 200 3.57 8.94 11.85
C ARG A 200 3.40 8.38 10.44
N ALA A 201 2.97 9.19 9.49
CA ALA A 201 2.80 8.78 8.10
C ALA A 201 4.13 8.33 7.45
N ARG A 202 5.20 9.11 7.64
CA ARG A 202 6.54 8.75 7.13
C ARG A 202 7.11 7.52 7.82
N ALA A 203 6.97 7.41 9.14
CA ALA A 203 7.40 6.24 9.91
C ALA A 203 6.67 4.96 9.45
N PHE A 204 5.37 5.05 9.20
CA PHE A 204 4.59 3.95 8.63
C PHE A 204 5.08 3.52 7.25
N ALA A 205 5.38 4.47 6.36
CA ALA A 205 5.90 4.15 5.04
C ALA A 205 7.22 3.37 5.13
N ARG A 206 8.11 3.73 6.07
CA ARG A 206 9.34 2.97 6.36
C ARG A 206 9.03 1.54 6.84
N VAL A 207 8.16 1.39 7.84
CA VAL A 207 7.76 0.07 8.37
C VAL A 207 7.14 -0.81 7.27
N ALA A 208 6.34 -0.22 6.38
CA ALA A 208 5.76 -0.92 5.24
C ALA A 208 6.83 -1.41 4.25
N ILE A 209 7.82 -0.57 3.94
CA ILE A 209 8.95 -0.95 3.08
C ILE A 209 9.74 -2.12 3.70
N ASP A 210 10.11 -2.02 4.98
CA ASP A 210 10.86 -3.06 5.68
C ASP A 210 10.10 -4.40 5.67
N GLY A 211 8.78 -4.33 5.89
CA GLY A 211 7.88 -5.48 5.80
C GLY A 211 7.83 -6.11 4.40
N LEU A 212 7.82 -5.29 3.35
CA LEU A 212 7.84 -5.76 1.97
C LEU A 212 9.19 -6.40 1.62
N LEU A 213 10.31 -5.76 1.96
CA LEU A 213 11.66 -6.29 1.75
C LEU A 213 11.83 -7.66 2.42
N ALA A 214 11.35 -7.83 3.65
CA ALA A 214 11.39 -9.11 4.37
C ALA A 214 10.56 -10.22 3.69
N ARG A 215 9.62 -9.88 2.80
CA ARG A 215 8.75 -10.81 2.08
C ARG A 215 9.11 -10.98 0.60
N LYS A 216 10.07 -10.20 0.07
CA LYS A 216 10.47 -10.21 -1.34
C LYS A 216 10.65 -11.61 -1.91
N GLY A 217 11.35 -12.49 -1.18
CA GLY A 217 11.62 -13.87 -1.60
C GLY A 217 10.40 -14.80 -1.72
N ARG A 218 9.18 -14.34 -1.38
CA ARG A 218 7.93 -15.08 -1.58
C ARG A 218 7.31 -14.87 -2.96
N PHE A 219 7.79 -13.87 -3.71
CA PHE A 219 7.23 -13.49 -5.00
C PHE A 219 8.16 -13.93 -6.12
N ASP A 220 7.72 -14.91 -6.88
CA ASP A 220 8.42 -15.30 -8.08
C ASP A 220 7.97 -14.44 -9.27
N GLY A 221 8.87 -14.12 -10.19
CA GLY A 221 8.53 -13.38 -11.42
C GLY A 221 8.65 -11.86 -11.31
N ILE A 222 9.17 -11.34 -10.20
CA ILE A 222 9.51 -9.91 -10.06
C ILE A 222 10.82 -9.51 -10.78
N GLY A 223 11.58 -10.48 -11.34
CA GLY A 223 12.88 -10.23 -11.95
C GLY A 223 12.96 -9.08 -12.98
N PRO A 224 11.96 -8.91 -13.87
CA PRO A 224 11.92 -7.75 -14.75
C PRO A 224 11.84 -6.41 -14.00
N PHE A 225 11.10 -6.37 -12.88
CA PHE A 225 10.99 -5.18 -12.04
C PHE A 225 12.25 -4.90 -11.23
N GLU A 226 12.98 -5.92 -10.78
CA GLU A 226 14.23 -5.73 -10.02
C GLU A 226 15.31 -4.97 -10.81
N ASN A 227 15.25 -5.00 -12.13
CA ASN A 227 16.18 -4.30 -13.02
C ASN A 227 15.57 -3.02 -13.62
N ALA A 228 14.35 -2.64 -13.20
CA ALA A 228 13.67 -1.47 -13.71
C ALA A 228 14.16 -0.21 -12.98
N HIS A 229 14.49 0.81 -13.76
CA HIS A 229 14.75 2.16 -13.25
C HIS A 229 13.58 3.05 -13.65
N ILE A 230 12.74 3.42 -12.70
CA ILE A 230 11.54 4.22 -12.93
C ILE A 230 11.77 5.63 -12.42
N ARG A 231 11.43 6.63 -13.23
CA ARG A 231 11.47 8.05 -12.85
C ARG A 231 10.17 8.73 -13.23
N ILE A 232 9.59 9.46 -12.28
CA ILE A 232 8.40 10.30 -12.47
C ILE A 232 8.83 11.75 -12.31
N ASP A 233 9.11 12.43 -13.42
CA ASP A 233 9.71 13.76 -13.41
C ASP A 233 8.87 14.83 -12.71
N VAL A 234 7.53 14.75 -12.82
CA VAL A 234 6.61 15.71 -12.20
C VAL A 234 6.68 15.67 -10.67
N ASP A 235 6.98 14.50 -10.11
CA ASP A 235 7.03 14.28 -8.68
C ASP A 235 8.47 14.27 -8.13
N ASP A 236 9.50 14.30 -8.99
CA ASP A 236 10.90 14.00 -8.66
C ASP A 236 11.06 12.67 -7.89
N PHE A 237 10.26 11.67 -8.28
CA PHE A 237 10.24 10.35 -7.67
C PHE A 237 11.03 9.36 -8.50
N THR A 238 11.87 8.56 -7.83
CA THR A 238 12.65 7.49 -8.45
C THR A 238 12.44 6.16 -7.73
N LEU A 239 12.39 5.09 -8.51
CA LEU A 239 12.27 3.71 -8.01
C LEU A 239 13.18 2.80 -8.82
N ASP A 240 14.23 2.31 -8.18
CA ASP A 240 15.24 1.41 -8.76
C ASP A 240 14.96 -0.02 -8.31
N GLY A 241 13.96 -0.63 -8.94
CA GLY A 241 13.46 -1.95 -8.56
C GLY A 241 13.05 -2.03 -7.09
N VAL A 242 13.80 -2.81 -6.32
CA VAL A 242 13.54 -3.09 -4.89
C VAL A 242 14.61 -2.51 -3.97
N ASP A 243 15.50 -1.67 -4.49
CA ASP A 243 16.44 -0.91 -3.68
C ASP A 243 15.77 0.34 -3.09
N VAL A 244 16.16 0.71 -1.87
CA VAL A 244 15.55 1.77 -1.05
C VAL A 244 16.60 2.76 -0.60
#